data_AF-A0A430RHI7-F1
#
_entry.id   AF-A0A430RHI7-F1
#
_cell.length_a   1.000
_cell.length_b   1.000
_cell.length_c   1.000
_cell.angle_alpha   90.00
_cell.angle_beta   90.00
_cell.angle_gamma   90.00
#
_symmetry.space_group_name_H-M   'P 1'
#
loop_
_entity.id
_entity.type
_entity.pdbx_description
1 polymer ?
#
loop_
_entity_poly.entity_id
_entity_poly.type
_entity_poly.pdbx_seq_one_letter_code
_entity_poly.pdbx_strand_id
1 'polypeptide(L)'
;MGFLDNLLNAFLKATDPRPRYTEARCLLYKNSVGGCDRCYQACPKGAVRLESFRVELDEVLCTGCGLCTGVCPGVALEYPLGGIQEALIRGKGQIRCSKAEGKGEEVLCLGRLTPGLLAEAGSRFRRVVLARGDCATCKIGGPSVPEHLERMVEEAQRYHPVEVEVLQGELPGEKVGRRELFQALLGSAKRTAADLVPELPLPAPEEEKGMPAELRLRLLAARRASEVRWPRIAVEDGCTLCPVCTNVCPTEAVYRVREGEEYVLRLKVEACTGCGACVESCPPQVIRLEEAGKEELFQELELYRGKPPWYDL
;
A
#
# COMPACT_ATOMS: atom_id res chain seq x y z
N MET A 1 18.09 -15.18 -29.38
CA MET A 1 17.89 -13.74 -29.14
C MET A 1 17.09 -13.46 -27.86
N GLY A 2 16.05 -14.23 -27.49
CA GLY A 2 15.20 -13.88 -26.33
C GLY A 2 15.77 -13.97 -24.90
N PHE A 3 16.88 -14.67 -24.63
CA PHE A 3 17.39 -14.81 -23.25
C PHE A 3 18.12 -13.55 -22.75
N LEU A 4 18.96 -12.94 -23.61
CA LEU A 4 19.69 -11.71 -23.28
C LEU A 4 18.75 -10.50 -23.19
N ASP A 5 17.75 -10.42 -24.07
CA ASP A 5 16.72 -9.37 -24.02
C ASP A 5 15.84 -9.51 -22.77
N ASN A 6 15.50 -10.74 -22.37
CA ASN A 6 14.77 -11.00 -21.12
C ASN A 6 15.62 -10.67 -19.89
N LEU A 7 16.92 -10.97 -19.90
CA LEU A 7 17.84 -10.62 -18.81
C LEU A 7 18.05 -9.11 -18.70
N LEU A 8 18.21 -8.42 -19.83
CA LEU A 8 18.35 -6.95 -19.87
C LEU A 8 17.08 -6.28 -19.37
N ASN A 9 15.90 -6.73 -19.82
CA ASN A 9 14.62 -6.22 -19.36
C ASN A 9 14.37 -6.52 -17.87
N ALA A 10 14.80 -7.68 -17.37
CA ALA A 10 14.73 -8.01 -15.95
C ALA A 10 15.66 -7.11 -15.11
N PHE A 11 16.87 -6.83 -15.60
CA PHE A 11 17.83 -5.94 -14.95
C PHE A 11 17.35 -4.47 -14.94
N LEU A 12 16.80 -3.98 -16.05
CA LEU A 12 16.21 -2.65 -16.15
C LEU A 12 14.99 -2.51 -15.20
N LYS A 13 14.13 -3.52 -15.12
CA LYS A 13 13.03 -3.55 -14.15
C LYS A 13 13.51 -3.60 -12.70
N ALA A 14 14.62 -4.27 -12.41
CA ALA A 14 15.19 -4.35 -11.07
C ALA A 14 15.82 -3.02 -10.60
N THR A 15 16.19 -2.14 -11.53
CA THR A 15 16.85 -0.86 -11.25
C THR A 15 15.94 0.35 -11.39
N ASP A 16 14.69 0.17 -11.86
CA ASP A 16 13.71 1.24 -11.96
C ASP A 16 13.30 1.74 -10.56
N PRO A 17 13.55 3.03 -10.24
CA PRO A 17 13.20 3.58 -8.94
C PRO A 17 11.69 3.85 -8.80
N ARG A 18 10.91 3.81 -9.87
CA ARG A 18 9.50 4.22 -9.88
C ARG A 18 8.60 3.17 -9.22
N PRO A 19 7.51 3.59 -8.55
CA PRO A 19 6.45 2.67 -8.20
C PRO A 19 5.74 2.20 -9.47
N ARG A 20 5.14 1.02 -9.43
CA ARG A 20 4.22 0.59 -10.48
C ARG A 20 2.97 1.46 -10.43
N TYR A 21 2.50 1.86 -11.61
CA TYR A 21 1.22 2.54 -11.80
C TYR A 21 0.15 1.59 -12.37
N THR A 22 -0.98 1.46 -11.67
CA THR A 22 -2.17 0.70 -12.12
C THR A 22 -3.30 1.68 -12.42
N GLU A 23 -3.46 2.01 -13.70
CA GLU A 23 -4.41 3.01 -14.19
C GLU A 23 -5.87 2.77 -13.73
N ALA A 24 -6.33 1.52 -13.75
CA ALA A 24 -7.68 1.16 -13.33
C ALA A 24 -7.99 1.51 -11.85
N ARG A 25 -6.97 1.73 -11.02
CA ARG A 25 -7.11 2.13 -9.61
C ARG A 25 -6.97 3.64 -9.38
N CYS A 26 -6.55 4.39 -10.41
CA CYS A 26 -6.21 5.79 -10.28
C CYS A 26 -7.46 6.66 -10.26
N LEU A 27 -7.66 7.40 -9.17
CA LEU A 27 -8.82 8.28 -9.05
C LEU A 27 -8.76 9.46 -10.02
N LEU A 28 -7.58 9.93 -10.43
CA LEU A 28 -7.47 10.95 -11.46
C LEU A 28 -8.03 10.44 -12.81
N TYR A 29 -7.72 9.19 -13.15
CA TYR A 29 -8.21 8.54 -14.36
C TYR A 29 -9.71 8.20 -14.28
N LYS A 30 -10.15 7.66 -13.13
CA LYS A 30 -11.53 7.22 -12.88
C LYS A 30 -12.52 8.37 -12.65
N ASN A 31 -12.13 9.40 -11.90
CA ASN A 31 -12.96 10.54 -11.51
C ASN A 31 -12.55 11.77 -12.31
N SER A 32 -12.75 11.75 -13.63
CA SER A 32 -12.35 12.84 -14.55
C SER A 32 -12.99 14.21 -14.23
N VAL A 33 -13.90 14.27 -13.24
CA VAL A 33 -14.52 15.49 -12.72
C VAL A 33 -14.10 15.63 -11.25
N GLY A 34 -13.15 16.52 -10.95
CA GLY A 34 -12.63 16.77 -9.58
C GLY A 34 -11.21 16.26 -9.27
N GLY A 35 -10.51 15.71 -10.29
CA GLY A 35 -9.14 15.15 -10.31
C GLY A 35 -8.31 15.11 -9.02
N CYS A 36 -8.01 13.89 -8.54
CA CYS A 36 -7.08 13.64 -7.43
C CYS A 36 -5.62 13.98 -7.79
N ASP A 37 -4.95 14.79 -6.97
CA ASP A 37 -3.55 15.23 -7.17
C ASP A 37 -2.61 14.87 -6.00
N ARG A 38 -3.06 14.06 -5.03
CA ARG A 38 -2.31 13.79 -3.79
C ARG A 38 -0.89 13.30 -4.00
N CYS A 39 -0.67 12.42 -4.98
CA CYS A 39 0.65 11.89 -5.29
C CYS A 39 1.60 12.94 -5.89
N TYR A 40 1.06 13.90 -6.64
CA TYR A 40 1.78 15.06 -7.17
C TYR A 40 2.22 15.97 -6.02
N GLN A 41 1.28 16.37 -5.15
CA GLN A 41 1.56 17.23 -4.00
C GLN A 41 2.57 16.60 -3.02
N ALA A 42 2.51 15.28 -2.83
CA ALA A 42 3.41 14.58 -1.92
C ALA A 42 4.82 14.36 -2.47
N CYS A 43 5.11 14.63 -3.74
CA CYS A 43 6.39 14.32 -4.36
C CYS A 43 7.44 15.43 -4.11
N PRO A 44 8.45 15.22 -3.24
CA PRO A 44 9.44 16.24 -2.91
C PRO A 44 10.49 16.45 -4.02
N LYS A 45 10.46 15.64 -5.09
CA LYS A 45 11.43 15.66 -6.18
C LYS A 45 10.84 16.11 -7.51
N GLY A 46 9.53 16.39 -7.54
CA GLY A 46 8.84 16.73 -8.79
C GLY A 46 8.81 15.59 -9.82
N ALA A 47 9.02 14.34 -9.38
CA ALA A 47 9.04 13.17 -10.26
C ALA A 47 7.63 12.73 -10.69
N VAL A 48 6.59 13.13 -9.97
CA VAL A 48 5.20 12.85 -10.30
C VAL A 48 4.65 14.03 -11.10
N ARG A 49 4.09 13.77 -12.28
CA ARG A 49 3.38 14.74 -13.13
C ARG A 49 1.96 14.26 -13.42
N LEU A 50 1.04 15.20 -13.63
CA LEU A 50 -0.35 14.89 -13.97
C LEU A 50 -0.62 15.40 -15.39
N GLU A 51 -0.79 14.50 -16.34
CA GLU A 51 -0.98 14.82 -17.76
C GLU A 51 -2.15 14.01 -18.31
N SER A 52 -3.08 14.67 -19.02
CA SER A 52 -4.25 14.01 -19.64
C SER A 52 -5.03 13.08 -18.68
N PHE A 53 -5.25 13.51 -17.43
CA PHE A 53 -5.90 12.73 -16.37
C PHE A 53 -5.16 11.42 -15.99
N ARG A 54 -3.86 11.36 -16.25
CA ARG A 54 -2.99 10.23 -15.89
C ARG A 54 -1.81 10.72 -15.05
N VAL A 55 -1.23 9.78 -14.30
CA VAL A 55 -0.01 10.01 -13.53
C VAL A 55 1.18 9.59 -14.38
N GLU A 56 2.08 10.54 -14.64
CA GLU A 56 3.34 10.32 -15.32
C GLU A 56 4.49 10.35 -14.30
N LEU A 57 5.42 9.41 -14.41
CA LEU A 57 6.53 9.23 -13.47
C LEU A 57 7.88 9.39 -14.17
N ASP A 58 8.59 10.44 -13.78
CA ASP A 58 9.94 10.73 -14.25
C ASP A 58 10.95 9.79 -13.57
N GLU A 59 11.58 8.92 -14.35
CA GLU A 59 12.54 7.92 -13.85
C GLU A 59 13.86 8.52 -13.38
N VAL A 60 14.23 9.70 -13.85
CA VAL A 60 15.49 10.38 -13.48
C VAL A 60 15.31 11.12 -12.15
N LEU A 61 14.16 11.78 -11.97
CA LEU A 61 13.86 12.51 -10.73
C LEU A 61 13.36 11.60 -9.61
N CYS A 62 12.80 10.42 -9.93
CA CYS A 62 12.27 9.52 -8.92
C CYS A 62 13.40 8.91 -8.09
N THR A 63 13.42 9.23 -6.80
CA THR A 63 14.40 8.71 -5.85
C THR A 63 13.98 7.40 -5.20
N GLY A 64 12.81 6.90 -5.54
CA GLY A 64 12.25 5.71 -4.91
C GLY A 64 11.79 5.92 -3.46
N CYS A 65 11.47 7.14 -3.02
CA CYS A 65 11.20 7.41 -1.59
C CYS A 65 9.89 6.83 -1.03
N GLY A 66 8.88 6.54 -1.87
CA GLY A 66 7.62 5.92 -1.45
C GLY A 66 6.49 6.85 -1.00
N LEU A 67 6.73 8.16 -0.85
CA LEU A 67 5.70 9.07 -0.31
C LEU A 67 4.40 9.07 -1.13
N CYS A 68 4.50 8.98 -2.45
CA CYS A 68 3.35 8.95 -3.36
C CYS A 68 2.50 7.67 -3.20
N THR A 69 3.09 6.53 -2.81
CA THR A 69 2.36 5.28 -2.63
C THR A 69 1.54 5.31 -1.35
N GLY A 70 2.08 5.87 -0.26
CA GLY A 70 1.36 5.97 1.01
C GLY A 70 0.21 6.97 1.00
N VAL A 71 0.26 8.02 0.16
CA VAL A 71 -0.86 8.99 0.02
C VAL A 71 -1.89 8.59 -1.04
N CYS A 72 -1.68 7.51 -1.79
CA CYS A 72 -2.54 7.12 -2.91
C CYS A 72 -3.82 6.42 -2.40
N PRO A 73 -4.99 7.08 -2.42
CA PRO A 73 -6.20 6.52 -1.80
C PRO A 73 -6.78 5.33 -2.57
N GLY A 74 -6.57 5.29 -3.89
CA GLY A 74 -6.98 4.18 -4.75
C GLY A 74 -5.98 3.02 -4.79
N VAL A 75 -4.80 3.16 -4.16
CA VAL A 75 -3.70 2.18 -4.24
C VAL A 75 -3.31 1.91 -5.71
N ALA A 76 -3.23 3.00 -6.49
CA ALA A 76 -2.82 2.98 -7.89
C ALA A 76 -1.29 3.03 -8.07
N LEU A 77 -0.56 3.51 -7.07
CA LEU A 77 0.89 3.56 -7.06
C LEU A 77 1.39 2.59 -5.99
N GLU A 78 2.16 1.57 -6.39
CA GLU A 78 2.64 0.52 -5.47
C GLU A 78 4.10 0.15 -5.74
N TYR A 79 4.87 -0.05 -4.67
CA TYR A 79 6.10 -0.83 -4.72
C TYR A 79 5.83 -2.27 -4.29
N PRO A 80 6.68 -3.24 -4.70
CA PRO A 80 6.70 -4.55 -4.07
C PRO A 80 6.98 -4.41 -2.56
N LEU A 81 6.02 -4.80 -1.73
CA LEU A 81 6.12 -4.66 -0.26
C LEU A 81 6.78 -5.87 0.42
N GLY A 82 6.90 -7.02 -0.26
CA GLY A 82 7.39 -8.28 0.31
C GLY A 82 8.79 -8.16 0.93
N GLY A 83 9.73 -7.50 0.25
CA GLY A 83 11.09 -7.31 0.78
C GLY A 83 11.12 -6.46 2.06
N ILE A 84 10.27 -5.43 2.17
CA ILE A 84 10.18 -4.61 3.39
C ILE A 84 9.48 -5.38 4.51
N GLN A 85 8.46 -6.17 4.18
CA GLN A 85 7.79 -7.05 5.14
C GLN A 85 8.78 -8.06 5.73
N GLU A 86 9.59 -8.73 4.90
CA GLU A 86 10.61 -9.66 5.36
C GLU A 86 11.69 -8.97 6.19
N ALA A 87 12.12 -7.77 5.81
CA ALA A 87 13.05 -6.95 6.60
C ALA A 87 12.47 -6.65 7.99
N LEU A 88 11.20 -6.26 8.09
CA LEU A 88 10.52 -6.06 9.39
C LEU A 88 10.47 -7.36 10.20
N ILE A 89 10.22 -8.50 9.58
CA ILE A 89 10.18 -9.80 10.25
C ILE A 89 11.57 -10.21 10.77
N ARG A 90 12.61 -10.17 9.92
CA ARG A 90 13.99 -10.52 10.30
C ARG A 90 14.54 -9.57 11.36
N GLY A 91 14.23 -8.28 11.24
CA GLY A 91 14.58 -7.23 12.19
C GLY A 91 13.76 -7.25 13.48
N LYS A 92 12.82 -8.21 13.65
CA LYS A 92 11.92 -8.30 14.81
C LYS A 92 11.18 -6.98 15.10
N GLY A 93 10.65 -6.36 14.06
CA GLY A 93 9.99 -5.06 14.12
C GLY A 93 10.93 -3.85 14.06
N GLN A 94 12.22 -4.05 13.83
CA GLN A 94 13.20 -2.97 13.77
C GLN A 94 13.80 -2.83 12.38
N ILE A 95 13.73 -1.63 11.80
CA ILE A 95 14.33 -1.32 10.51
C ILE A 95 14.88 0.11 10.49
N ARG A 96 15.83 0.37 9.62
CA ARG A 96 16.38 1.72 9.41
C ARG A 96 16.32 2.15 7.95
N CYS A 97 16.27 3.46 7.70
CA CYS A 97 16.54 3.94 6.35
C CYS A 97 18.04 3.93 6.02
N SER A 98 18.37 4.01 4.74
CA SER A 98 19.74 4.12 4.21
C SER A 98 20.55 5.34 4.72
N LYS A 99 19.91 6.31 5.37
CA LYS A 99 20.56 7.50 5.97
C LYS A 99 20.66 7.46 7.49
N ALA A 100 20.13 6.42 8.12
CA ALA A 100 20.29 6.16 9.55
C ALA A 100 21.49 5.25 9.77
N GLU A 101 22.20 5.46 10.88
CA GLU A 101 23.32 4.60 11.29
C GLU A 101 22.82 3.35 12.02
N GLY A 102 23.75 2.44 12.34
CA GLY A 102 23.45 1.26 13.15
C GLY A 102 23.41 -0.06 12.36
N LYS A 103 23.25 -1.15 13.10
CA LYS A 103 23.18 -2.51 12.54
C LYS A 103 21.72 -2.95 12.49
N GLY A 104 21.34 -3.65 11.42
CA GLY A 104 19.98 -4.15 11.25
C GLY A 104 19.53 -4.09 9.80
N GLU A 105 18.26 -4.41 9.61
CA GLU A 105 17.60 -4.44 8.31
C GLU A 105 17.41 -3.00 7.78
N GLU A 106 17.78 -2.79 6.52
CA GLU A 106 17.81 -1.47 5.89
C GLU A 106 16.79 -1.40 4.74
N VAL A 107 16.08 -0.28 4.66
CA VAL A 107 15.29 0.10 3.49
C VAL A 107 15.81 1.42 2.93
N LEU A 108 15.56 1.69 1.64
CA LEU A 108 16.03 2.92 1.00
C LEU A 108 15.52 4.17 1.73
N CYS A 109 14.21 4.21 2.00
CA CYS A 109 13.54 5.29 2.71
C CYS A 109 12.39 4.73 3.53
N LEU A 110 12.21 5.23 4.76
CA LEU A 110 11.03 4.87 5.56
C LEU A 110 9.73 5.39 4.93
N GLY A 111 9.78 6.36 4.02
CA GLY A 111 8.61 6.82 3.26
C GLY A 111 7.95 5.74 2.39
N ARG A 112 8.57 4.56 2.21
CA ARG A 112 7.94 3.38 1.58
C ARG A 112 7.04 2.59 2.53
N LEU A 113 7.08 2.86 3.83
CA LEU A 113 6.22 2.18 4.78
C LEU A 113 4.78 2.60 4.56
N THR A 114 3.93 1.61 4.43
CA THR A 114 2.49 1.78 4.25
C THR A 114 1.75 1.39 5.53
N PRO A 115 0.48 1.79 5.68
CA PRO A 115 -0.32 1.39 6.85
C PRO A 115 -0.41 -0.12 7.00
N GLY A 116 -0.55 -0.86 5.89
CA GLY A 116 -0.58 -2.32 5.88
C GLY A 116 0.72 -2.94 6.40
N LEU A 117 1.88 -2.44 6.00
CA LEU A 117 3.18 -2.91 6.50
C LEU A 117 3.31 -2.72 8.02
N LEU A 118 2.94 -1.53 8.51
CA LEU A 118 3.03 -1.19 9.93
C LEU A 118 2.03 -1.99 10.77
N ALA A 119 0.80 -2.15 10.28
CA ALA A 119 -0.22 -2.97 10.95
C ALA A 119 0.18 -4.45 10.99
N GLU A 120 0.72 -4.99 9.89
CA GLU A 120 1.17 -6.39 9.84
C GLU A 120 2.37 -6.61 10.77
N ALA A 121 3.32 -5.68 10.80
CA ALA A 121 4.42 -5.70 11.76
C ALA A 121 3.90 -5.62 13.20
N GLY A 122 2.95 -4.72 13.50
CA GLY A 122 2.28 -4.61 14.79
C GLY A 122 1.60 -5.91 15.25
N SER A 123 1.02 -6.65 14.30
CA SER A 123 0.38 -7.94 14.55
C SER A 123 1.35 -9.07 14.91
N ARG A 124 2.65 -8.87 14.67
CA ARG A 124 3.73 -9.82 15.03
C ARG A 124 4.56 -9.33 16.20
N PHE A 125 4.77 -8.03 16.26
CA PHE A 125 5.63 -7.35 17.21
C PHE A 125 4.85 -6.18 17.78
N ARG A 126 4.62 -6.17 19.10
CA ARG A 126 3.86 -5.11 19.76
C ARG A 126 4.46 -3.71 19.51
N ARG A 127 5.80 -3.63 19.47
CA ARG A 127 6.58 -2.41 19.27
C ARG A 127 7.39 -2.52 18.00
N VAL A 128 7.32 -1.50 17.17
CA VAL A 128 8.10 -1.32 15.93
C VAL A 128 9.04 -0.14 16.14
N VAL A 129 10.32 -0.33 15.85
CA VAL A 129 11.35 0.71 16.00
C VAL A 129 11.90 1.07 14.63
N LEU A 130 11.76 2.33 14.26
CA LEU A 130 12.19 2.85 12.96
C LEU A 130 13.30 3.86 13.17
N ALA A 131 14.44 3.69 12.51
CA ALA A 131 15.50 4.71 12.54
C ALA A 131 15.59 5.47 11.21
N ARG A 132 15.61 6.80 11.30
CA ARG A 132 15.80 7.70 10.17
C ARG A 132 17.03 8.60 10.35
N GLY A 133 17.64 8.98 9.23
CA GLY A 133 18.60 10.08 9.21
C GLY A 133 17.92 11.44 9.33
N ASP A 134 18.67 12.50 9.00
CA ASP A 134 18.11 13.85 8.85
C ASP A 134 17.31 13.96 7.55
N CYS A 135 15.99 14.13 7.68
CA CYS A 135 15.08 14.28 6.55
C CYS A 135 15.10 15.68 5.93
N ALA A 136 15.49 16.72 6.69
CA ALA A 136 15.45 18.11 6.22
C ALA A 136 16.39 18.33 5.02
N THR A 137 17.53 17.64 5.01
CA THR A 137 18.55 17.73 3.96
C THR A 137 18.60 16.49 3.05
N CYS A 138 17.68 15.54 3.23
CA CYS A 138 17.73 14.24 2.58
C CYS A 138 17.44 14.32 1.07
N LYS A 139 18.37 13.79 0.27
CA LYS A 139 18.23 13.72 -1.19
C LYS A 139 17.26 12.63 -1.67
N ILE A 140 16.86 11.70 -0.82
CA ILE A 140 15.95 10.59 -1.19
C ILE A 140 14.50 11.01 -0.98
N GLY A 141 14.02 11.03 0.26
CA GLY A 141 12.68 11.51 0.59
C GLY A 141 12.67 13.03 0.63
N GLY A 142 12.77 13.58 1.83
CA GLY A 142 12.75 15.03 2.06
C GLY A 142 12.10 15.35 3.41
N PRO A 143 11.86 16.63 3.70
CA PRO A 143 11.38 17.08 5.00
C PRO A 143 10.00 16.56 5.40
N SER A 144 9.16 16.12 4.44
CA SER A 144 7.82 15.59 4.69
C SER A 144 7.77 14.13 5.17
N VAL A 145 8.92 13.43 5.19
CA VAL A 145 8.97 12.01 5.57
C VAL A 145 8.48 11.74 7.00
N PRO A 146 8.88 12.51 8.04
CA PRO A 146 8.39 12.27 9.41
C PRO A 146 6.86 12.38 9.53
N GLU A 147 6.28 13.47 9.01
CA GLU A 147 4.82 13.68 9.01
C GLU A 147 4.09 12.61 8.20
N HIS A 148 4.67 12.17 7.07
CA HIS A 148 4.13 11.06 6.32
C HIS A 148 4.09 9.77 7.14
N LEU A 149 5.17 9.44 7.86
CA LEU A 149 5.21 8.26 8.73
C LEU A 149 4.16 8.32 9.83
N GLU A 150 3.99 9.46 10.48
CA GLU A 150 2.96 9.66 11.51
C GLU A 150 1.56 9.32 10.97
N ARG A 151 1.22 9.81 9.77
CA ARG A 151 -0.04 9.45 9.10
C ARG A 151 -0.16 7.95 8.79
N MET A 152 0.93 7.31 8.36
CA MET A 152 0.90 5.87 8.07
C MET A 152 0.70 5.05 9.36
N VAL A 153 1.27 5.49 10.47
CA VAL A 153 1.09 4.88 11.81
C VAL A 153 -0.35 5.06 12.28
N GLU A 154 -0.90 6.27 12.19
CA GLU A 154 -2.29 6.55 12.57
C GLU A 154 -3.28 5.68 11.78
N GLU A 155 -3.10 5.59 10.47
CA GLU A 155 -3.92 4.74 9.61
C GLU A 155 -3.71 3.24 9.91
N ALA A 156 -2.48 2.82 10.23
CA ALA A 156 -2.19 1.42 10.60
C ALA A 156 -2.95 0.97 11.86
N GLN A 157 -3.10 1.87 12.84
CA GLN A 157 -3.82 1.60 14.10
C GLN A 157 -5.30 1.27 13.89
N ARG A 158 -5.88 1.61 12.74
CA ARG A 158 -7.24 1.18 12.37
C ARG A 158 -7.35 -0.32 12.10
N TYR A 159 -6.27 -0.93 11.62
CA TYR A 159 -6.24 -2.34 11.20
C TYR A 159 -5.66 -3.26 12.28
N HIS A 160 -4.71 -2.76 13.06
CA HIS A 160 -4.16 -3.45 14.21
C HIS A 160 -3.44 -2.46 15.14
N PRO A 161 -3.58 -2.56 16.48
CA PRO A 161 -2.79 -1.75 17.40
C PRO A 161 -1.29 -1.93 17.17
N VAL A 162 -0.55 -0.83 17.01
CA VAL A 162 0.91 -0.84 16.85
C VAL A 162 1.53 0.35 17.56
N GLU A 163 2.53 0.09 18.39
CA GLU A 163 3.36 1.12 19.02
C GLU A 163 4.59 1.35 18.14
N VAL A 164 4.71 2.52 17.50
CA VAL A 164 5.83 2.85 16.62
C VAL A 164 6.71 3.92 17.28
N GLU A 165 7.98 3.61 17.45
CA GLU A 165 9.00 4.54 17.90
C GLU A 165 9.89 4.94 16.72
N VAL A 166 10.03 6.24 16.48
CA VAL A 166 10.88 6.77 15.42
C VAL A 166 12.11 7.44 16.03
N LEU A 167 13.28 6.88 15.78
CA LEU A 167 14.57 7.39 16.20
C LEU A 167 15.21 8.21 15.08
N GLN A 168 15.83 9.33 15.43
CA GLN A 168 16.71 10.06 14.52
C GLN A 168 18.17 9.71 14.82
N GLY A 169 18.89 9.15 13.85
CA GLY A 169 20.29 8.75 13.99
C GLY A 169 20.46 7.23 13.88
N GLU A 170 20.87 6.58 14.96
CA GLU A 170 21.25 5.16 14.98
C GLU A 170 20.09 4.26 15.39
N LEU A 171 19.94 3.11 14.69
CA LEU A 171 19.10 2.01 15.17
C LEU A 171 19.87 1.20 16.23
N PRO A 172 19.38 1.12 17.48
CA PRO A 172 20.04 0.34 18.52
C PRO A 172 20.04 -1.15 18.15
N GLY A 173 21.21 -1.78 18.16
CA GLY A 173 21.35 -3.22 17.95
C GLY A 173 22.04 -3.91 19.12
N GLU A 174 21.69 -5.17 19.37
CA GLU A 174 22.59 -6.06 20.11
C GLU A 174 23.91 -6.19 19.35
N LYS A 175 25.04 -6.03 20.04
CA LYS A 175 26.35 -6.32 19.48
C LYS A 175 26.39 -7.81 19.15
N VAL A 176 26.18 -8.18 17.88
CA VAL A 176 26.47 -9.54 17.39
C VAL A 176 27.90 -9.88 17.81
N GLY A 177 28.03 -10.86 18.69
CA GLY A 177 29.31 -11.24 19.24
C GLY A 177 30.17 -11.83 18.12
N ARG A 178 31.50 -11.61 18.17
CA ARG A 178 32.43 -12.23 17.20
C ARG A 178 32.17 -13.74 17.03
N ARG A 179 31.74 -14.43 18.09
CA ARG A 179 31.42 -15.86 18.10
C ARG A 179 30.20 -16.24 17.24
N GLU A 180 29.15 -15.43 17.21
CA GLU A 180 27.96 -15.64 16.36
C GLU A 180 28.30 -15.34 14.89
N LEU A 181 29.13 -14.33 14.66
CA LEU A 181 29.68 -14.05 13.33
C LEU A 181 30.57 -15.20 12.84
N PHE A 182 31.43 -15.76 13.70
CA PHE A 182 32.25 -16.93 13.39
C PHE A 182 31.40 -18.18 13.18
N GLN A 183 30.31 -18.38 13.93
CA GLN A 183 29.37 -19.48 13.70
C GLN A 183 28.60 -19.33 12.38
N ALA A 184 28.19 -18.12 12.00
CA ALA A 184 27.59 -17.85 10.71
C ALA A 184 28.59 -18.04 9.55
N LEU A 185 29.87 -17.67 9.73
CA LEU A 185 30.94 -17.89 8.76
C LEU A 185 31.36 -19.37 8.65
N LEU A 186 31.44 -20.11 9.75
CA LEU A 186 31.77 -21.54 9.76
C LEU A 186 30.59 -22.41 9.27
N GLY A 187 29.34 -21.99 9.52
CA GLY A 187 28.14 -22.58 8.92
C GLY A 187 28.05 -22.35 7.40
N SER A 188 28.88 -21.47 6.84
CA SER A 188 28.97 -21.20 5.40
C SER A 188 29.90 -22.14 4.63
N ALA A 189 30.61 -23.06 5.31
CA ALA A 189 31.44 -24.08 4.65
C ALA A 189 30.63 -25.17 3.93
N LYS A 190 29.29 -25.10 3.96
CA LYS A 190 28.36 -25.94 3.19
C LYS A 190 27.62 -25.17 2.09
N ARG A 191 28.10 -24.00 1.68
CA ARG A 191 27.48 -23.30 0.55
C ARG A 191 27.90 -23.92 -0.77
N THR A 192 26.98 -24.61 -1.45
CA THR A 192 27.18 -25.13 -2.81
C THR A 192 27.21 -23.97 -3.80
N ALA A 193 27.74 -24.19 -5.00
CA ALA A 193 27.84 -23.17 -6.06
C ALA A 193 26.50 -22.47 -6.42
N ALA A 194 25.35 -23.03 -6.00
CA ALA A 194 24.04 -22.41 -6.10
C ALA A 194 23.87 -21.17 -5.22
N ASP A 195 24.56 -21.10 -4.06
CA ASP A 195 24.45 -19.98 -3.10
C ASP A 195 25.29 -18.75 -3.48
N LEU A 196 26.08 -18.86 -4.56
CA LEU A 196 26.87 -17.78 -5.16
C LEU A 196 26.21 -17.21 -6.42
N VAL A 197 25.09 -17.79 -6.87
CA VAL A 197 24.26 -17.19 -7.90
C VAL A 197 23.53 -16.04 -7.22
N PRO A 198 23.71 -14.77 -7.65
CA PRO A 198 22.84 -13.69 -7.19
C PRO A 198 21.42 -14.18 -7.45
N GLU A 199 20.57 -14.20 -6.44
CA GLU A 199 19.14 -14.46 -6.63
C GLU A 199 18.67 -13.44 -7.66
N LEU A 200 18.64 -13.88 -8.93
CA LEU A 200 17.93 -13.19 -9.99
C LEU A 200 16.55 -12.99 -9.40
N PRO A 201 16.03 -11.76 -9.35
CA PRO A 201 14.70 -11.53 -8.83
C PRO A 201 13.80 -12.46 -9.61
N LEU A 202 13.26 -13.45 -8.90
CA LEU A 202 12.27 -14.34 -9.48
C LEU A 202 11.25 -13.42 -10.14
N PRO A 203 10.86 -13.67 -11.40
CA PRO A 203 9.85 -12.86 -12.05
C PRO A 203 8.71 -12.75 -11.03
N ALA A 204 8.42 -11.52 -10.61
CA ALA A 204 7.36 -11.25 -9.65
C ALA A 204 6.17 -12.07 -10.13
N PRO A 205 5.58 -12.94 -9.29
CA PRO A 205 4.49 -13.80 -9.73
C PRO A 205 3.51 -12.89 -10.47
N GLU A 206 3.23 -13.24 -11.73
CA GLU A 206 2.25 -12.53 -12.55
C GLU A 206 1.06 -12.29 -11.65
N GLU A 207 0.77 -11.02 -11.38
CA GLU A 207 -0.21 -10.68 -10.38
C GLU A 207 -1.51 -11.38 -10.71
N GLU A 208 -1.93 -12.26 -9.81
CA GLU A 208 -3.32 -12.68 -9.74
C GLU A 208 -4.17 -11.41 -9.89
N LYS A 209 -5.14 -11.43 -10.82
CA LYS A 209 -6.26 -10.49 -10.81
C LYS A 209 -6.81 -10.46 -9.38
N GLY A 210 -6.44 -9.45 -8.60
CA GLY A 210 -6.48 -9.59 -7.15
C GLY A 210 -6.21 -8.29 -6.39
N MET A 211 -6.36 -8.41 -5.08
CA MET A 211 -6.26 -7.34 -4.10
C MET A 211 -4.85 -6.71 -4.07
N PRO A 212 -4.72 -5.36 -4.07
CA PRO A 212 -3.45 -4.66 -3.91
C PRO A 212 -2.60 -5.18 -2.75
N ALA A 213 -1.28 -5.11 -2.85
CA ALA A 213 -0.36 -5.60 -1.82
C ALA A 213 -0.62 -4.94 -0.47
N GLU A 214 -0.89 -3.64 -0.51
CA GLU A 214 -1.24 -2.86 0.67
C GLU A 214 -2.52 -3.38 1.36
N LEU A 215 -3.60 -3.61 0.59
CA LEU A 215 -4.85 -4.13 1.15
C LEU A 215 -4.68 -5.55 1.70
N ARG A 216 -3.87 -6.40 1.05
CA ARG A 216 -3.54 -7.74 1.56
C ARG A 216 -2.87 -7.68 2.93
N LEU A 217 -1.91 -6.77 3.12
CA LEU A 217 -1.23 -6.62 4.41
C LEU A 217 -2.16 -6.09 5.51
N ARG A 218 -3.01 -5.11 5.21
CA ARG A 218 -4.07 -4.65 6.13
C ARG A 218 -4.96 -5.81 6.57
N LEU A 219 -5.37 -6.65 5.61
CA LEU A 219 -6.24 -7.80 5.89
C LEU A 219 -5.54 -8.85 6.79
N LEU A 220 -4.25 -9.12 6.55
CA LEU A 220 -3.45 -10.02 7.39
C LEU A 220 -3.37 -9.52 8.83
N ALA A 221 -3.16 -8.21 9.02
CA ALA A 221 -3.15 -7.58 10.34
C ALA A 221 -4.53 -7.67 11.01
N ALA A 222 -5.59 -7.27 10.29
CA ALA A 222 -6.97 -7.25 10.79
C ALA A 222 -7.47 -8.64 11.23
N ARG A 223 -7.03 -9.73 10.58
CA ARG A 223 -7.33 -11.11 11.02
C ARG A 223 -6.87 -11.39 12.45
N ARG A 224 -5.70 -10.85 12.84
CA ARG A 224 -5.08 -11.05 14.16
C ARG A 224 -5.54 -10.03 15.21
N ALA A 225 -6.12 -8.91 14.80
CA ALA A 225 -6.57 -7.86 15.71
C ALA A 225 -7.82 -8.29 16.50
N SER A 226 -7.99 -7.81 17.73
CA SER A 226 -9.23 -8.00 18.50
C SER A 226 -10.36 -7.10 17.98
N GLU A 227 -10.01 -5.87 17.63
CA GLU A 227 -10.92 -4.86 17.09
C GLU A 227 -10.31 -4.27 15.82
N VAL A 228 -11.17 -3.87 14.88
CA VAL A 228 -10.80 -3.30 13.58
C VAL A 228 -11.76 -2.16 13.28
N ARG A 229 -11.22 -1.07 12.70
CA ARG A 229 -11.98 0.03 12.13
C ARG A 229 -11.69 0.08 10.63
N TRP A 230 -12.39 -0.75 9.87
CA TRP A 230 -12.15 -0.83 8.43
C TRP A 230 -13.00 0.20 7.68
N PRO A 231 -12.48 0.94 6.70
CA PRO A 231 -13.32 1.88 5.97
C PRO A 231 -14.41 1.16 5.17
N ARG A 232 -15.67 1.58 5.31
CA ARG A 232 -16.78 1.13 4.48
C ARG A 232 -17.61 2.32 3.98
N ILE A 233 -18.65 2.01 3.23
CA ILE A 233 -19.68 2.99 2.87
C ILE A 233 -21.04 2.56 3.40
N ALA A 234 -21.90 3.54 3.65
CA ALA A 234 -23.34 3.36 3.83
C ALA A 234 -24.07 4.09 2.70
N VAL A 235 -25.29 3.63 2.41
CA VAL A 235 -26.15 4.18 1.36
C VAL A 235 -27.49 4.53 1.98
N GLU A 236 -27.83 5.81 1.98
CA GLU A 236 -29.09 6.35 2.49
C GLU A 236 -30.22 6.16 1.46
N ASP A 237 -31.46 6.41 1.91
CA ASP A 237 -32.63 6.44 1.03
C ASP A 237 -32.46 7.46 -0.11
N GLY A 238 -33.03 7.15 -1.27
CA GLY A 238 -32.87 7.96 -2.49
C GLY A 238 -31.79 7.45 -3.45
N CYS A 239 -31.17 6.30 -3.15
CA CYS A 239 -30.33 5.61 -4.12
C CYS A 239 -31.16 5.19 -5.35
N THR A 240 -30.70 5.60 -6.53
CA THR A 240 -31.36 5.27 -7.79
C THR A 240 -30.84 3.97 -8.41
N LEU A 241 -29.81 3.35 -7.82
CA LEU A 241 -29.09 2.18 -8.35
C LEU A 241 -28.30 2.44 -9.64
N CYS A 242 -27.87 3.69 -9.89
CA CYS A 242 -27.07 4.04 -11.07
C CYS A 242 -25.67 3.40 -10.99
N PRO A 243 -24.98 3.15 -12.12
CA PRO A 243 -23.68 2.47 -12.11
C PRO A 243 -22.50 3.35 -11.67
N VAL A 244 -22.73 4.63 -11.32
CA VAL A 244 -21.62 5.58 -11.12
C VAL A 244 -20.68 5.11 -10.01
N CYS A 245 -21.21 4.78 -8.83
CA CYS A 245 -20.39 4.32 -7.69
C CYS A 245 -19.60 3.04 -7.99
N THR A 246 -20.18 2.10 -8.73
CA THR A 246 -19.51 0.84 -9.12
C THR A 246 -18.42 1.07 -10.15
N ASN A 247 -18.61 2.04 -11.06
CA ASN A 247 -17.63 2.34 -12.12
C ASN A 247 -16.40 3.09 -11.58
N VAL A 248 -16.61 4.00 -10.63
CA VAL A 248 -15.53 4.81 -10.02
C VAL A 248 -14.75 4.08 -8.94
N CYS A 249 -15.27 2.96 -8.40
CA CYS A 249 -14.58 2.20 -7.37
C CYS A 249 -13.27 1.60 -7.92
N PRO A 250 -12.10 2.00 -7.40
CA PRO A 250 -10.81 1.56 -7.95
C PRO A 250 -10.51 0.09 -7.65
N THR A 251 -11.08 -0.46 -6.59
CA THR A 251 -10.84 -1.82 -6.09
C THR A 251 -12.03 -2.76 -6.30
N GLU A 252 -13.07 -2.29 -7.00
CA GLU A 252 -14.31 -3.05 -7.23
C GLU A 252 -14.97 -3.53 -5.91
N ALA A 253 -14.74 -2.79 -4.82
CA ALA A 253 -15.31 -3.08 -3.51
C ALA A 253 -16.83 -2.96 -3.53
N VAL A 254 -17.37 -1.91 -4.17
CA VAL A 254 -18.80 -1.74 -4.38
C VAL A 254 -19.18 -2.21 -5.77
N TYR A 255 -20.17 -3.09 -5.83
CA TYR A 255 -20.65 -3.69 -7.08
C TYR A 255 -22.17 -3.87 -7.01
N ARG A 256 -22.82 -4.10 -8.15
CA ARG A 256 -24.26 -4.35 -8.20
C ARG A 256 -24.56 -5.62 -8.97
N VAL A 257 -25.55 -6.37 -8.51
CA VAL A 257 -26.08 -7.56 -9.18
C VAL A 257 -27.56 -7.37 -9.47
N ARG A 258 -28.02 -7.98 -10.55
CA ARG A 258 -29.45 -8.01 -10.90
C ARG A 258 -30.05 -9.29 -10.32
N GLU A 259 -31.10 -9.14 -9.52
CA GLU A 259 -31.85 -10.24 -8.93
C GLU A 259 -33.33 -10.10 -9.35
N GLY A 260 -33.72 -10.84 -10.38
CA GLY A 260 -35.03 -10.69 -11.02
C GLY A 260 -35.21 -9.31 -11.67
N GLU A 261 -36.18 -8.56 -11.18
CA GLU A 261 -36.49 -7.19 -11.61
C GLU A 261 -35.79 -6.12 -10.76
N GLU A 262 -35.10 -6.52 -9.69
CA GLU A 262 -34.40 -5.61 -8.79
C GLU A 262 -32.89 -5.61 -9.05
N TYR A 263 -32.24 -4.55 -8.59
CA TYR A 263 -30.79 -4.53 -8.40
C TYR A 263 -30.47 -4.48 -6.91
N VAL A 264 -29.37 -5.14 -6.57
CA VAL A 264 -28.80 -5.17 -5.24
C VAL A 264 -27.41 -4.58 -5.31
N LEU A 265 -27.19 -3.50 -4.58
CA LEU A 265 -25.88 -2.89 -4.40
C LEU A 265 -25.20 -3.57 -3.23
N ARG A 266 -24.00 -4.11 -3.43
CA ARG A 266 -23.23 -4.84 -2.43
C ARG A 266 -21.85 -4.25 -2.22
N LEU A 267 -21.28 -4.47 -1.04
CA LEU A 267 -19.94 -4.05 -0.66
C LEU A 267 -19.12 -5.22 -0.14
N LYS A 268 -17.95 -5.46 -0.74
CA LYS A 268 -16.86 -6.25 -0.16
C LYS A 268 -16.06 -5.36 0.77
N VAL A 269 -16.29 -5.47 2.08
CA VAL A 269 -15.71 -4.56 3.08
C VAL A 269 -14.19 -4.55 2.98
N GLU A 270 -13.56 -5.72 2.88
CA GLU A 270 -12.11 -5.89 2.82
C GLU A 270 -11.44 -5.29 1.58
N ALA A 271 -12.20 -5.00 0.52
CA ALA A 271 -11.69 -4.36 -0.68
C ALA A 271 -11.84 -2.83 -0.64
N CYS A 272 -12.63 -2.28 0.29
CA CYS A 272 -12.83 -0.85 0.41
C CYS A 272 -11.57 -0.19 0.98
N THR A 273 -11.02 0.80 0.27
CA THR A 273 -9.85 1.57 0.72
C THR A 273 -10.23 2.84 1.48
N GLY A 274 -11.52 3.19 1.54
CA GLY A 274 -11.99 4.47 2.07
C GLY A 274 -11.68 5.67 1.17
N CYS A 275 -11.41 5.45 -0.12
CA CYS A 275 -10.94 6.52 -1.01
C CYS A 275 -11.94 7.65 -1.29
N GLY A 276 -13.23 7.46 -0.99
CA GLY A 276 -14.27 8.48 -1.16
C GLY A 276 -14.76 8.69 -2.61
N ALA A 277 -14.20 8.01 -3.60
CA ALA A 277 -14.59 8.20 -5.01
C ALA A 277 -16.10 8.02 -5.27
N CYS A 278 -16.71 6.99 -4.66
CA CYS A 278 -18.15 6.75 -4.78
C CYS A 278 -18.99 7.79 -4.03
N VAL A 279 -18.48 8.37 -2.94
CA VAL A 279 -19.16 9.45 -2.20
C VAL A 279 -19.22 10.70 -3.07
N GLU A 280 -18.07 11.13 -3.60
CA GLU A 280 -17.96 12.34 -4.42
C GLU A 280 -18.74 12.23 -5.73
N SER A 281 -18.78 11.04 -6.33
CA SER A 281 -19.41 10.82 -7.63
C SER A 281 -20.90 10.48 -7.56
N CYS A 282 -21.48 10.30 -6.37
CA CYS A 282 -22.88 9.91 -6.21
C CYS A 282 -23.82 11.06 -6.61
N PRO A 283 -24.58 10.97 -7.73
CA PRO A 283 -25.44 12.08 -8.16
C PRO A 283 -26.53 12.48 -7.15
N PRO A 284 -27.26 11.55 -6.50
CA PRO A 284 -28.22 11.91 -5.45
C PRO A 284 -27.54 12.19 -4.09
N GLN A 285 -26.20 12.08 -4.00
CA GLN A 285 -25.42 12.37 -2.79
C GLN A 285 -25.83 11.58 -1.54
N VAL A 286 -26.22 10.31 -1.71
CA VAL A 286 -26.71 9.43 -0.62
C VAL A 286 -25.67 8.46 -0.07
N ILE A 287 -24.42 8.51 -0.55
CA ILE A 287 -23.34 7.63 -0.07
C ILE A 287 -22.54 8.37 1.01
N ARG A 288 -22.22 7.68 2.11
CA ARG A 288 -21.36 8.18 3.20
C ARG A 288 -20.20 7.22 3.45
N LEU A 289 -19.07 7.76 3.91
CA LEU A 289 -17.99 6.95 4.46
C LEU A 289 -18.29 6.66 5.93
N GLU A 290 -18.14 5.40 6.31
CA GLU A 290 -18.31 4.92 7.69
C GLU A 290 -17.18 3.92 8.03
N GLU A 291 -17.17 3.44 9.27
CA GLU A 291 -16.25 2.41 9.72
C GLU A 291 -17.00 1.11 9.98
N ALA A 292 -16.39 0.00 9.58
CA ALA A 292 -16.86 -1.36 9.79
C ALA A 292 -16.05 -2.01 10.91
N GLY A 293 -16.74 -2.78 11.75
CA GLY A 293 -16.10 -3.62 12.75
C GLY A 293 -15.47 -4.87 12.15
N LYS A 294 -14.77 -5.65 12.99
CA LYS A 294 -14.19 -6.94 12.61
C LYS A 294 -15.25 -7.96 12.13
N GLU A 295 -16.46 -7.87 12.64
CA GLU A 295 -17.56 -8.78 12.32
C GLU A 295 -18.07 -8.62 10.88
N GLU A 296 -18.14 -7.38 10.39
CA GLU A 296 -18.54 -7.04 9.01
C GLU A 296 -17.41 -7.30 8.00
N LEU A 297 -16.16 -7.27 8.46
CA LEU A 297 -15.02 -7.65 7.65
C LEU A 297 -15.17 -9.13 7.23
N PHE A 298 -14.80 -9.47 5.99
CA PHE A 298 -14.99 -10.81 5.40
C PHE A 298 -16.44 -11.16 5.03
N GLN A 299 -17.36 -10.20 5.11
CA GLN A 299 -18.73 -10.35 4.62
C GLN A 299 -18.98 -9.45 3.41
N GLU A 300 -19.96 -9.84 2.60
CA GLU A 300 -20.54 -8.95 1.60
C GLU A 300 -21.79 -8.30 2.17
N LEU A 301 -21.76 -6.98 2.31
CA LEU A 301 -22.89 -6.21 2.84
C LEU A 301 -23.84 -5.84 1.71
N GLU A 302 -25.13 -6.08 1.89
CA GLU A 302 -26.17 -5.48 1.04
C GLU A 302 -26.37 -4.02 1.48
N LEU A 303 -26.01 -3.08 0.62
CA LEU A 303 -26.10 -1.64 0.88
C LEU A 303 -27.47 -1.07 0.51
N TYR A 304 -28.06 -1.55 -0.58
CA TYR A 304 -29.34 -1.04 -1.08
C TYR A 304 -29.95 -2.05 -2.06
N ARG A 305 -31.29 -2.14 -2.07
CA ARG A 305 -32.06 -2.98 -3.01
C ARG A 305 -33.24 -2.20 -3.54
N GLY A 306 -33.55 -2.39 -4.82
CA GLY A 306 -34.77 -1.86 -5.41
C GLY A 306 -34.81 -1.97 -6.93
N LYS A 307 -35.89 -1.45 -7.53
CA LYS A 307 -36.03 -1.32 -8.98
C LYS A 307 -35.48 0.04 -9.43
N PRO A 308 -34.54 0.09 -10.39
CA PRO A 308 -34.06 1.36 -10.89
C PRO A 308 -35.17 2.16 -11.57
N PRO A 309 -35.24 3.49 -11.41
CA PRO A 309 -36.31 4.30 -11.98
C PRO A 309 -36.28 4.41 -13.52
N TRP A 310 -35.19 3.97 -14.17
CA TRP A 310 -35.04 3.91 -15.63
C TRP A 310 -35.34 2.53 -16.22
N TYR A 311 -35.89 1.60 -15.44
CA TYR A 311 -36.16 0.26 -15.93
C TYR A 311 -37.37 0.20 -16.87
N ASP A 312 -38.28 1.17 -16.75
CA ASP A 312 -39.50 1.29 -17.54
C ASP A 312 -39.38 2.34 -18.67
N LEU A 313 -38.18 2.87 -18.91
CA LEU A 313 -37.85 3.81 -20.01
C LEU A 313 -37.29 3.05 -21.22
#